data_AF-A0A9P8AD87-F1
#
_entry.id   AF-A0A9P8AD87-F1
#
_cell.length_a   1.000
_cell.length_b   1.000
_cell.length_c   1.000
_cell.angle_alpha   90.00
_cell.angle_beta   90.00
_cell.angle_gamma   90.00
#
_symmetry.space_group_name_H-M   'P 1'
#
loop_
_entity.id
_entity.type
_entity.pdbx_description
1 polymer ?
#
loop_
_entity_poly.entity_id
_entity_poly.type
_entity_poly.pdbx_seq_one_letter_code
_entity_poly.pdbx_strand_id
1 'polypeptide(L)'
;MSAYNEWSHSVGMEFFHQPACGFDLDVAASAGIPDVPEIESLVLPSIDEARQLSGGVHLGQHNLFSSEIGARLGFATSLTMAQLLEDCKSQYAVRQESLVDW
;
A
#
# COMPACT_ATOMS: atom_id res chain seq x y z
N MET A 1 14.77 -3.47 0.45
CA MET A 1 13.63 -3.94 1.26
C MET A 1 13.98 -5.17 2.09
N SER A 2 14.54 -6.26 1.51
CA SER A 2 14.81 -7.50 2.26
C SER A 2 15.69 -7.32 3.51
N ALA A 3 16.77 -6.54 3.42
CA ALA A 3 17.61 -6.24 4.58
C ALA A 3 16.86 -5.53 5.72
N TYR A 4 15.86 -4.69 5.42
CA TYR A 4 15.03 -4.04 6.44
C TYR A 4 14.01 -5.00 7.03
N ASN A 5 13.43 -5.88 6.20
CA ASN A 5 12.52 -6.94 6.65
C ASN A 5 13.22 -7.94 7.60
N GLU A 6 14.44 -8.37 7.25
CA GLU A 6 15.24 -9.24 8.12
C GLU A 6 15.64 -8.53 9.41
N TRP A 7 15.98 -7.24 9.33
CA TRP A 7 16.32 -6.45 10.50
C TRP A 7 15.13 -6.24 11.44
N SER A 8 13.94 -5.93 10.92
CA SER A 8 12.73 -5.78 11.75
C SER A 8 12.42 -7.09 12.49
N HIS A 9 12.51 -8.23 11.80
CA HIS A 9 12.34 -9.55 12.42
C HIS A 9 13.38 -9.81 13.50
N SER A 10 14.62 -9.37 13.32
CA SER A 10 15.70 -9.52 14.32
C SER A 10 15.42 -8.79 15.64
N VAL A 11 14.57 -7.76 15.62
CA VAL A 11 14.14 -7.01 16.81
C VAL A 11 12.69 -7.32 17.22
N GLY A 12 12.06 -8.34 16.63
CA GLY A 12 10.70 -8.77 16.96
C GLY A 12 9.60 -7.86 16.44
N MET A 13 9.85 -7.12 15.35
CA MET A 13 8.90 -6.23 14.70
C MET A 13 8.51 -6.72 13.30
N GLU A 14 7.31 -6.37 12.86
CA GLU A 14 6.87 -6.52 11.47
C GLU A 14 7.28 -5.29 10.64
N PHE A 15 7.54 -5.49 9.35
CA PHE A 15 7.92 -4.44 8.42
C PHE A 15 6.76 -4.04 7.53
N PHE A 16 6.32 -2.80 7.69
CA PHE A 16 5.32 -2.13 6.87
C PHE A 16 6.04 -1.21 5.88
N HIS A 17 5.68 -1.27 4.61
CA HIS A 17 6.34 -0.47 3.58
C HIS A 17 5.48 -0.30 2.33
N GLN A 18 5.47 0.90 1.75
CA GLN A 18 4.87 1.22 0.46
C GLN A 18 5.81 0.85 -0.71
N PRO A 19 5.69 -0.32 -1.34
CA PRO A 19 6.57 -0.73 -2.43
C PRO A 19 6.25 0.10 -3.68
N ALA A 20 7.27 0.68 -4.29
CA ALA A 20 7.19 1.36 -5.59
C ALA A 20 6.37 2.66 -5.66
N CYS A 21 6.08 3.34 -4.54
CA CYS A 21 5.57 4.71 -4.58
C CYS A 21 6.60 5.65 -5.27
N GLY A 22 6.48 5.83 -6.60
CA GLY A 22 7.25 6.81 -7.37
C GLY A 22 8.66 6.40 -7.81
N PHE A 23 9.00 5.11 -7.86
CA PHE A 23 10.35 4.63 -8.23
C PHE A 23 10.32 3.57 -9.35
N ASP A 24 11.35 3.57 -10.21
CA ASP A 24 11.51 2.61 -11.31
C ASP A 24 12.06 1.28 -10.79
N LEU A 25 11.16 0.38 -10.40
CA LEU A 25 11.46 -0.94 -9.86
C LEU A 25 10.38 -1.96 -10.20
N ASP A 26 10.70 -3.24 -10.08
CA ASP A 26 9.72 -4.32 -10.20
C ASP A 26 8.77 -4.29 -8.99
N VAL A 27 7.61 -3.66 -9.21
CA VAL A 27 6.57 -3.45 -8.19
C VAL A 27 6.07 -4.78 -7.64
N ALA A 28 5.83 -5.76 -8.51
CA ALA A 28 5.27 -7.05 -8.12
C ALA A 28 6.26 -7.85 -7.26
N ALA A 29 7.53 -7.91 -7.67
CA ALA A 29 8.57 -8.58 -6.88
C ALA A 29 8.79 -7.88 -5.54
N SER A 30 8.74 -6.54 -5.52
CA SER A 30 8.98 -5.73 -4.32
C SER A 30 7.83 -5.82 -3.32
N ALA A 31 6.59 -5.92 -3.79
CA ALA A 31 5.41 -6.10 -2.95
C ALA A 31 5.38 -7.45 -2.24
N GLY A 32 6.15 -8.43 -2.68
CA GLY A 32 6.29 -9.71 -1.98
C GLY A 32 7.25 -9.70 -0.78
N ILE A 33 7.95 -8.59 -0.52
CA ILE A 33 9.03 -8.54 0.49
C ILE A 33 8.54 -8.17 1.90
N PRO A 34 7.86 -7.02 2.13
CA PRO A 34 7.46 -6.61 3.47
C PRO A 34 6.35 -7.50 4.04
N ASP A 35 6.28 -7.63 5.37
CA ASP A 35 5.21 -8.38 6.05
C ASP A 35 3.83 -7.76 5.76
N VAL A 36 3.77 -6.42 5.71
CA VAL A 36 2.58 -5.67 5.31
C VAL A 36 2.96 -4.69 4.20
N PRO A 37 2.79 -5.10 2.93
CA PRO A 37 2.90 -4.21 1.79
C PRO A 37 1.83 -3.13 1.87
N GLU A 38 2.17 -1.92 1.46
CA GLU A 38 1.28 -0.76 1.53
C GLU A 38 1.15 -0.02 0.18
N ILE A 39 0.05 0.71 -0.01
CA ILE A 39 -0.18 1.62 -1.16
C ILE A 39 -0.63 3.00 -0.65
N GLU A 40 -0.76 3.98 -1.53
CA GLU A 40 -1.25 5.32 -1.20
C GLU A 40 -2.31 5.74 -2.22
N SER A 41 -3.40 6.35 -1.73
CA SER A 41 -4.47 6.92 -2.56
C SER A 41 -4.01 8.02 -3.53
N LEU A 42 -2.88 8.69 -3.26
CA LEU A 42 -2.31 9.71 -4.12
C LEU A 42 -1.44 9.15 -5.27
N VAL A 43 -0.61 8.15 -4.98
CA VAL A 43 0.52 7.77 -5.85
C VAL A 43 0.15 6.68 -6.85
N LEU A 44 -0.85 5.85 -6.57
CA LEU A 44 -1.32 4.81 -7.48
C LEU A 44 -2.81 5.02 -7.84
N PRO A 45 -3.10 6.04 -8.67
CA PRO A 45 -4.47 6.47 -8.96
C PRO A 45 -5.24 5.52 -9.89
N SER A 46 -4.55 4.63 -10.62
CA SER A 46 -5.22 3.69 -11.52
C SER A 46 -5.38 2.29 -10.92
N ILE A 47 -6.49 1.64 -11.30
CA ILE A 47 -6.78 0.27 -10.88
C ILE A 47 -5.72 -0.74 -11.35
N ASP A 48 -5.08 -0.48 -12.49
CA ASP A 48 -4.08 -1.38 -13.06
C ASP A 48 -2.74 -1.28 -12.33
N GLU A 49 -2.34 -0.07 -11.93
CA GLU A 49 -1.16 0.15 -11.07
C GLU A 49 -1.33 -0.52 -9.70
N ALA A 50 -2.49 -0.30 -9.06
CA ALA A 50 -2.82 -0.95 -7.81
C ALA A 50 -2.87 -2.49 -7.93
N ARG A 51 -3.30 -3.02 -9.09
CA ARG A 51 -3.31 -4.46 -9.36
C ARG A 51 -1.92 -5.06 -9.48
N GLN A 52 -0.97 -4.38 -10.12
CA GLN A 52 0.42 -4.87 -10.22
C GLN A 52 1.02 -5.10 -8.83
N LEU A 53 0.71 -4.20 -7.89
CA LEU A 53 1.12 -4.33 -6.50
C LEU A 53 0.36 -5.48 -5.81
N SER A 54 -0.97 -5.47 -5.84
CA SER A 54 -1.80 -6.51 -5.20
C SER A 54 -1.47 -7.94 -5.69
N GLY A 55 -1.08 -8.09 -6.96
CA GLY A 55 -0.66 -9.38 -7.51
C GLY A 55 0.61 -9.89 -6.85
N GLY A 56 1.60 -9.00 -6.68
CA GLY A 56 2.84 -9.30 -5.96
C GLY A 56 2.62 -9.66 -4.49
N VAL A 57 1.73 -8.93 -3.80
CA VAL A 57 1.35 -9.21 -2.41
C VAL A 57 0.84 -10.65 -2.25
N HIS A 58 -0.12 -11.07 -3.09
CA HIS A 58 -0.68 -12.42 -3.00
C HIS A 58 0.31 -13.51 -3.40
N LEU A 59 1.18 -13.25 -4.39
CA LEU A 59 2.24 -14.18 -4.78
C LEU A 59 3.30 -14.33 -3.67
N GLY A 60 3.53 -13.28 -2.88
CA GLY A 60 4.36 -13.30 -1.67
C GLY A 60 3.71 -13.98 -0.46
N GLN A 61 2.49 -14.49 -0.59
CA GLN A 61 1.71 -15.12 0.48
C GLN A 61 1.36 -14.20 1.65
N HIS A 62 1.26 -12.90 1.39
CA HIS A 62 0.85 -11.91 2.39
C HIS A 62 -0.67 -11.80 2.41
N ASN A 63 -1.25 -11.90 3.61
CA ASN A 63 -2.69 -11.77 3.81
C ASN A 63 -3.11 -10.32 4.12
N LEU A 64 -2.17 -9.48 4.54
CA LEU A 64 -2.44 -8.09 4.85
C LEU A 64 -1.88 -7.21 3.73
N PHE A 65 -2.76 -6.42 3.14
CA PHE A 65 -2.42 -5.35 2.21
C PHE A 65 -3.02 -4.06 2.75
N SER A 66 -2.18 -3.07 3.04
CA SER A 66 -2.54 -1.82 3.70
C SER A 66 -2.52 -0.65 2.72
N SER A 67 -3.15 0.48 3.07
CA SER A 67 -2.89 1.76 2.40
C SER A 67 -3.11 2.95 3.30
N GLU A 68 -2.34 3.98 2.98
CA GLU A 68 -2.60 5.37 3.27
C GLU A 68 -3.76 5.94 2.40
N ILE A 69 -4.91 6.11 3.05
CA ILE A 69 -6.12 6.69 2.44
C ILE A 69 -6.25 8.18 2.72
N GLY A 70 -6.90 8.91 1.82
CA GLY A 70 -7.20 10.33 1.99
C GLY A 70 -6.08 11.28 1.58
N ALA A 71 -4.94 10.75 1.11
CA ALA A 71 -3.90 11.54 0.48
C ALA A 71 -4.38 12.04 -0.90
N ARG A 72 -4.60 13.35 -1.01
CA ARG A 72 -5.01 14.02 -2.26
C ARG A 72 -4.27 15.34 -2.46
N LEU A 73 -3.72 15.56 -3.66
CA LEU A 73 -2.93 16.74 -3.97
C LEU A 73 -3.76 18.03 -3.81
N GLY A 74 -3.34 18.91 -2.91
CA GLY A 74 -4.01 20.19 -2.66
C GLY A 74 -5.24 20.12 -1.72
N PHE A 75 -5.51 18.96 -1.11
CA PHE A 75 -6.66 18.75 -0.23
C PHE A 75 -6.31 18.67 1.27
N ALA A 76 -5.13 19.17 1.66
CA ALA A 76 -4.75 19.26 3.07
C ALA A 76 -5.90 19.93 3.86
N THR A 77 -6.40 19.22 4.88
CA THR A 77 -7.51 19.63 5.77
C THR A 77 -8.88 19.92 5.14
N SER A 78 -9.08 19.61 3.85
CA SER A 78 -10.33 19.87 3.13
C SER A 78 -11.01 18.62 2.55
N LEU A 79 -10.48 17.43 2.86
CA LEU A 79 -11.07 16.16 2.44
C LEU A 79 -12.44 15.95 3.11
N THR A 80 -13.48 15.83 2.30
CA THR A 80 -14.83 15.51 2.81
C THR A 80 -14.95 14.03 3.11
N MET A 81 -15.85 13.66 4.03
CA MET A 81 -16.15 12.26 4.32
C MET A 81 -16.63 11.48 3.08
N ALA A 82 -17.31 12.15 2.14
CA ALA A 82 -17.74 11.53 0.89
C ALA A 82 -16.56 11.14 -0.01
N GLN A 83 -15.53 12.00 -0.08
CA GLN A 83 -14.30 11.72 -0.83
C GLN A 83 -13.47 10.62 -0.15
N LEU A 84 -13.36 10.64 1.18
CA LEU A 84 -12.70 9.56 1.92
C LEU A 84 -13.38 8.21 1.68
N LEU A 85 -14.73 8.18 1.66
CA LEU A 85 -15.48 6.96 1.38
C LEU A 85 -15.27 6.46 -0.07
N GLU A 86 -15.07 7.36 -1.02
CA GLU A 86 -14.71 7.02 -2.41
C GLU A 86 -13.32 6.39 -2.49
N ASP A 87 -12.35 6.93 -1.74
CA ASP A 87 -11.00 6.37 -1.65
C ASP A 87 -11.04 4.95 -1.05
N CYS A 88 -11.76 4.75 0.05
CA CYS A 88 -11.96 3.43 0.66
C CYS A 88 -12.58 2.41 -0.31
N LYS A 89 -13.60 2.81 -1.08
CA LYS A 89 -14.27 1.91 -2.04
C LYS A 89 -13.32 1.48 -3.15
N SER A 90 -12.56 2.44 -3.68
CA SER A 90 -11.64 2.20 -4.79
C SER A 90 -10.51 1.26 -4.36
N GLN A 91 -9.98 1.47 -3.16
CA GLN A 91 -8.94 0.61 -2.58
C GLN A 91 -9.45 -0.77 -2.17
N TYR A 92 -10.67 -0.87 -1.64
CA TYR A 92 -11.27 -2.17 -1.36
C TYR A 92 -11.45 -3.00 -2.64
N ALA A 93 -11.78 -2.36 -3.77
CA ALA A 93 -11.97 -3.04 -5.04
C ALA A 93 -10.68 -3.68 -5.61
N VAL A 94 -9.49 -3.22 -5.17
CA VAL A 94 -8.20 -3.83 -5.51
C VAL A 94 -7.72 -4.86 -4.46
N ARG A 95 -8.65 -5.29 -3.60
CA ARG A 95 -8.48 -6.32 -2.57
C ARG A 95 -7.51 -5.93 -1.45
N GLN A 96 -7.59 -4.67 -1.05
CA GLN A 96 -6.90 -4.18 0.14
C GLN A 96 -7.71 -4.53 1.41
N GLU A 97 -7.01 -4.97 2.46
CA GLU A 97 -7.64 -5.58 3.65
C GLU A 97 -7.45 -4.73 4.93
N SER A 98 -6.53 -3.77 4.93
CA SER A 98 -6.30 -2.83 6.03
C SER A 98 -6.23 -1.38 5.55
N LEU A 99 -6.63 -0.43 6.41
CA LEU A 99 -6.60 1.01 6.17
C LEU A 99 -5.78 1.69 7.26
N VAL A 100 -4.86 2.57 6.88
CA VAL A 100 -4.02 3.35 7.79
C VAL A 100 -4.07 4.82 7.37
N ASP A 101 -4.08 5.71 8.35
CA ASP A 101 -4.03 7.17 8.17
C ASP A 101 -3.01 7.67 9.22
N TRP A 102 -1.97 8.39 8.77
CA TRP A 102 -0.83 8.81 9.61
C TRP A 102 -0.96 10.24 10.10
#